data_AF-A0A452EVW3-F1
#
_entry.id   AF-A0A452EVW3-F1
#
_cell.length_a   1.000
_cell.length_b   1.000
_cell.length_c   1.000
_cell.angle_alpha   90.00
_cell.angle_beta   90.00
_cell.angle_gamma   90.00
#
_symmetry.space_group_name_H-M   'P 1'
#
loop_
_entity.id
_entity.type
_entity.pdbx_description
1 polymer ?
#
loop_
_entity_poly.entity_id
_entity_poly.type
_entity_poly.pdbx_seq_one_letter_code
_entity_poly.pdbx_strand_id
1 'polypeptide(L)'
;MKPTSCFLLITIPLEVKRGLWETEIMDSIPSLLLRAQASATEKMSSCFSVKNSGKLSSCPAVVTGCACGYTCGSWDIWGKTTCHGQCSPVDWTTACCCHLT
;
A
#
# COMPACT_ATOMS: atom_id res chain seq x y z
N MET A 1 -37.94 -77.51 11.21
CA MET A 1 -38.18 -76.85 9.91
C MET A 1 -37.71 -75.40 10.04
N LYS A 2 -37.04 -74.87 9.02
CA LYS A 2 -36.24 -73.63 9.02
C LYS A 2 -37.01 -72.39 9.52
N PRO A 3 -36.29 -71.38 10.02
CA PRO A 3 -36.24 -70.16 9.21
C PRO A 3 -34.82 -69.83 8.77
N THR A 4 -34.74 -69.52 7.50
CA THR A 4 -33.66 -68.86 6.77
C THR A 4 -33.43 -67.49 7.38
N SER A 5 -32.19 -67.12 7.72
CA SER A 5 -31.88 -65.73 8.01
C SER A 5 -30.45 -65.42 7.59
N CYS A 6 -30.36 -64.69 6.47
CA CYS A 6 -29.16 -64.22 5.79
C CYS A 6 -28.39 -63.19 6.63
N PHE A 7 -27.80 -63.61 7.74
CA PHE A 7 -26.96 -62.74 8.58
C PHE A 7 -25.50 -63.20 8.56
N LEU A 8 -24.84 -63.03 7.41
CA LEU A 8 -23.39 -62.91 7.35
C LEU A 8 -23.01 -61.76 6.40
N LEU A 9 -23.57 -60.59 6.67
CA LEU A 9 -23.01 -59.31 6.20
C LEU A 9 -21.87 -58.94 7.15
N ILE A 10 -20.70 -59.47 6.85
CA ILE A 10 -19.44 -59.20 7.52
C ILE A 10 -18.91 -57.85 6.99
N THR A 11 -18.83 -56.85 7.90
CA THR A 11 -17.86 -55.72 7.98
C THR A 11 -17.87 -54.70 6.82
N ILE A 12 -17.83 -53.36 6.96
CA ILE A 12 -17.17 -52.43 7.90
C ILE A 12 -17.91 -51.06 7.76
N PRO A 13 -18.21 -50.29 8.82
CA PRO A 13 -18.45 -48.86 8.65
C PRO A 13 -17.11 -48.12 8.74
N LEU A 14 -16.54 -47.72 7.61
CA LEU A 14 -15.44 -46.76 7.60
C LEU A 14 -15.62 -45.75 6.47
N GLU A 15 -16.78 -45.08 6.47
CA GLU A 15 -16.86 -43.75 5.87
C GLU A 15 -16.07 -42.81 6.77
N VAL A 16 -14.82 -42.66 6.37
CA VAL A 16 -13.80 -41.77 6.90
C VAL A 16 -14.42 -40.37 7.08
N LYS A 17 -14.64 -39.97 8.34
CA LYS A 17 -14.76 -38.54 8.68
C LYS A 17 -13.40 -37.88 8.46
N ARG A 18 -13.05 -37.64 7.19
CA ARG A 18 -11.84 -36.91 6.81
C ARG A 18 -12.15 -35.43 6.96
N GLY A 19 -11.42 -34.80 7.87
CA GLY A 19 -11.24 -33.35 7.87
C GLY A 19 -12.12 -32.58 8.83
N LEU A 20 -12.01 -32.85 10.14
CA LEU A 20 -12.07 -31.76 11.10
C LEU A 20 -10.73 -31.69 11.82
N TRP A 21 -9.80 -30.92 11.25
CA TRP A 21 -8.87 -30.05 11.96
C TRP A 21 -7.93 -29.44 10.90
N GLU A 22 -8.21 -28.20 10.48
CA GLU A 22 -7.24 -27.19 10.01
C GLU A 22 -8.01 -26.02 9.36
N THR A 23 -9.04 -25.50 10.04
CA THR A 23 -9.76 -24.30 9.58
C THR A 23 -10.10 -23.37 10.73
N GLU A 24 -9.18 -23.18 11.67
CA GLU A 24 -9.30 -22.09 12.66
C GLU A 24 -8.19 -21.05 12.52
N ILE A 25 -7.00 -21.46 12.06
CA ILE A 25 -5.87 -20.53 11.88
C ILE A 25 -6.04 -19.70 10.59
N MET A 26 -6.63 -20.26 9.54
CA MET A 26 -6.67 -19.62 8.21
C MET A 26 -7.80 -18.58 8.02
N ASP A 27 -8.78 -18.53 8.95
CA ASP A 27 -9.90 -17.59 8.89
C ASP A 27 -9.62 -16.29 9.70
N SER A 28 -8.70 -16.38 10.66
CA SER A 28 -8.30 -15.26 11.51
C SER A 28 -7.15 -14.43 10.92
N ILE A 29 -6.25 -15.06 10.13
CA ILE A 29 -5.13 -14.38 9.46
C ILE A 29 -5.62 -13.28 8.48
N PRO A 30 -6.62 -13.52 7.60
CA PRO A 30 -7.10 -12.52 6.67
C PRO A 30 -7.73 -11.31 7.36
N SER A 31 -8.47 -11.55 8.46
CA SER A 31 -9.14 -10.47 9.20
C SER A 31 -8.16 -9.59 9.99
N LEU A 32 -7.07 -10.16 10.51
CA LEU A 32 -5.98 -9.41 11.16
C LEU A 32 -5.14 -8.62 10.14
N LEU A 33 -4.83 -9.21 8.98
CA LEU A 33 -4.15 -8.51 7.88
C LEU A 33 -4.99 -7.36 7.32
N LEU A 34 -6.29 -7.56 7.15
CA LEU A 34 -7.21 -6.52 6.67
C LEU A 34 -7.30 -5.35 7.68
N ARG A 35 -7.36 -5.64 8.98
CA ARG A 35 -7.34 -4.61 10.04
C ARG A 35 -6.00 -3.88 10.12
N ALA A 36 -4.89 -4.60 9.99
CA ALA A 36 -3.55 -3.99 9.97
C ALA A 36 -3.34 -3.12 8.72
N GLN A 37 -3.82 -3.55 7.55
CA GLN A 37 -3.80 -2.75 6.33
C GLN A 37 -4.67 -1.50 6.45
N ALA A 38 -5.89 -1.63 6.98
CA ALA A 38 -6.78 -0.50 7.22
C ALA A 38 -6.13 0.53 8.18
N SER A 39 -5.44 0.07 9.22
CA SER A 39 -4.69 0.94 10.14
C SER A 39 -3.41 1.52 9.52
N ALA A 40 -2.76 0.82 8.58
CA ALA A 40 -1.56 1.30 7.89
C ALA A 40 -1.87 2.33 6.79
N THR A 41 -3.10 2.38 6.29
CA THR A 41 -3.57 3.40 5.34
C THR A 41 -3.70 4.81 5.93
N GLU A 42 -3.54 4.97 7.25
CA GLU A 42 -3.51 6.28 7.91
C GLU A 42 -2.10 6.81 8.18
N LYS A 43 -1.09 6.42 7.39
CA LYS A 43 0.20 7.14 7.42
C LYS A 43 -0.02 8.56 6.90
N MET A 44 -0.13 9.51 7.83
CA MET A 44 -0.19 10.93 7.53
C MET A 44 1.10 11.32 6.79
N SER A 45 0.97 11.84 5.58
CA SER A 45 2.09 12.47 4.89
C SER A 45 2.22 13.91 5.37
N SER A 46 3.36 14.28 5.94
CA SER A 46 3.65 15.68 6.27
C SER A 46 4.28 16.35 5.05
N CYS A 47 3.67 17.45 4.61
CA CYS A 47 4.08 18.20 3.43
C CYS A 47 4.32 19.67 3.77
N PHE A 48 5.33 20.27 3.15
CA PHE A 48 5.63 21.69 3.24
C PHE A 48 6.25 22.19 1.94
N SER A 49 6.30 23.51 1.74
CA SER A 49 6.89 24.10 0.54
C SER A 49 8.17 24.84 0.86
N VAL A 50 9.20 24.68 0.02
CA VAL A 50 10.43 25.47 0.06
C VAL A 50 10.44 26.37 -1.17
N LYS A 51 10.42 27.68 -0.96
CA LYS A 51 10.52 28.68 -2.03
C LYS A 51 11.91 29.31 -2.02
N ASN A 52 12.50 29.45 -3.19
CA ASN A 52 13.80 30.08 -3.37
C ASN A 52 13.82 31.00 -4.60
N SER A 53 14.68 32.00 -4.59
CA SER A 53 14.88 32.91 -5.73
C SER A 53 15.58 32.17 -6.89
N GLY A 54 15.23 32.57 -8.11
CA GLY A 54 15.78 31.98 -9.33
C GLY A 54 15.16 30.60 -9.66
N LYS A 55 15.93 29.78 -10.39
CA LYS A 55 15.45 28.56 -11.03
C LYS A 55 15.44 27.32 -10.15
N LEU A 56 16.06 27.35 -8.97
CA LEU A 56 16.29 26.14 -8.19
C LEU A 56 15.70 26.25 -6.80
N SER A 57 14.95 25.23 -6.39
CA SER A 57 14.52 25.06 -4.99
C SER A 57 14.66 23.60 -4.56
N SER A 58 15.24 23.36 -3.39
CA SER A 58 15.56 22.01 -2.90
C SER A 58 14.86 21.67 -1.59
N CYS A 59 14.42 20.43 -1.49
CA CYS A 59 13.78 19.83 -0.33
C CYS A 59 14.78 18.98 0.47
N PRO A 60 14.65 18.93 1.81
CA PRO A 60 15.29 17.90 2.63
C PRO A 60 14.54 16.55 2.57
N ALA A 61 13.35 16.52 1.95
CA ALA A 61 12.53 15.35 1.70
C ALA A 61 12.30 15.14 0.18
N VAL A 62 11.40 14.22 -0.19
CA VAL A 62 11.07 13.97 -1.60
C VAL A 62 10.21 15.11 -2.15
N VAL A 63 10.55 15.60 -3.33
CA VAL A 63 9.74 16.56 -4.08
C VAL A 63 8.53 15.83 -4.68
N THR A 64 7.34 16.33 -4.38
CA THR A 64 6.07 15.84 -4.97
C THR A 64 5.54 16.76 -6.06
N GLY A 65 6.04 17.99 -6.16
CA GLY A 65 5.71 18.91 -7.24
C GLY A 65 6.49 20.21 -7.16
N CYS A 66 6.46 20.98 -8.24
CA CYS A 66 7.12 22.27 -8.34
C CYS A 66 6.15 23.35 -8.82
N ALA A 67 6.44 24.60 -8.47
CA ALA A 67 5.80 25.78 -9.02
C ALA A 67 6.85 26.84 -9.31
N CYS A 68 6.67 27.61 -10.38
CA CYS A 68 7.58 28.67 -10.78
C CYS A 68 6.81 29.98 -10.91
N GLY A 69 7.49 31.11 -10.72
CA GLY A 69 6.89 32.42 -10.97
C GLY A 69 6.72 32.73 -12.47
N TYR A 70 6.23 33.92 -12.76
CA TYR A 70 5.82 34.36 -14.12
C TYR A 70 4.92 33.38 -14.88
N THR A 71 4.05 32.66 -14.18
CA THR A 71 3.15 31.65 -14.78
C THR A 71 3.90 30.55 -15.54
N CYS A 72 5.17 30.32 -15.22
CA CYS A 72 5.96 29.26 -15.83
C CYS A 72 5.46 27.88 -15.35
N GLY A 73 4.90 27.10 -16.27
CA GLY A 73 4.49 25.72 -16.03
C GLY A 73 5.56 24.68 -16.38
N SER A 74 6.69 25.10 -16.95
CA SER A 74 7.78 24.20 -17.38
C SER A 74 8.83 24.07 -16.29
N TRP A 75 8.89 22.90 -15.67
CA TRP A 75 9.85 22.55 -14.63
C TRP A 75 10.18 21.06 -14.69
N ASP A 76 11.31 20.70 -14.11
CA ASP A 76 11.73 19.31 -13.93
C ASP A 76 12.30 19.09 -12.52
N ILE A 77 12.42 17.82 -12.12
CA ILE A 77 12.98 17.44 -10.82
C ILE A 77 14.36 16.82 -11.06
N TRP A 78 15.39 17.41 -10.45
CA TRP A 78 16.73 16.87 -10.44
C TRP A 78 16.89 15.88 -9.29
N GLY A 79 17.23 14.64 -9.65
CA GLY A 79 17.26 13.52 -8.72
C GLY A 79 15.86 13.26 -8.18
N LYS A 80 15.63 13.64 -6.91
CA LYS A 80 14.32 13.51 -6.23
C LYS A 80 14.00 14.68 -5.30
N THR A 81 14.90 15.64 -5.21
CA THR A 81 14.95 16.62 -4.12
C THR A 81 14.95 18.05 -4.59
N THR A 82 15.22 18.32 -5.88
CA THR A 82 15.42 19.68 -6.37
C THR A 82 14.50 19.96 -7.54
N CYS A 83 13.67 21.00 -7.41
CA CYS A 83 12.92 21.57 -8.52
C CYS A 83 13.80 22.51 -9.33
N HIS A 84 13.72 22.40 -10.65
CA HIS A 84 14.35 23.29 -11.61
C HIS A 84 13.32 23.92 -12.54
N GLY A 85 13.14 25.24 -12.46
CA GLY A 85 12.31 26.02 -13.36
C GLY A 85 13.00 26.28 -14.70
N GLN A 86 12.40 25.83 -15.80
CA GLN A 86 13.05 25.83 -17.11
C GLN A 86 12.89 27.16 -17.86
N CYS A 87 11.81 27.90 -17.61
CA CYS A 87 11.53 29.15 -18.32
C CYS A 87 12.61 30.21 -18.11
N SER A 88 12.69 31.17 -19.03
CA SER A 88 13.52 32.36 -18.91
C SER A 88 12.71 33.58 -19.33
N PRO A 89 12.59 34.62 -18.49
CA PRO A 89 13.09 34.71 -17.12
C PRO A 89 12.27 33.88 -16.11
N VAL A 90 12.84 33.62 -14.92
CA VAL A 90 12.10 33.17 -13.73
C VAL A 90 12.59 33.94 -12.51
N ASP A 91 11.69 34.46 -11.68
CA ASP A 91 11.97 35.21 -10.46
C ASP A 91 12.17 34.28 -9.26
N TRP A 92 11.37 33.22 -9.15
CA TRP A 92 11.45 32.23 -8.09
C TRP A 92 10.96 30.84 -8.53
N THR A 93 11.40 29.83 -7.79
CA THR A 93 10.95 28.43 -7.88
C THR A 93 10.57 27.93 -6.49
N THR A 94 9.50 27.15 -6.40
CA THR A 94 9.00 26.52 -5.17
C THR A 94 8.94 25.01 -5.36
N ALA A 95 9.42 24.27 -4.37
CA ALA A 95 9.35 22.81 -4.30
C ALA A 95 8.38 22.40 -3.21
N CYS A 96 7.41 21.54 -3.53
CA CYS A 96 6.54 20.88 -2.55
C CYS A 96 7.24 19.61 -2.06
N CYS A 97 7.54 19.57 -0.78
CA CYS A 97 8.31 18.53 -0.11
C CYS A 97 7.37 17.70 0.77
N CYS A 98 7.35 16.37 0.60
CA CYS A 98 6.56 15.49 1.46
C CYS A 98 7.39 14.32 1.99
N HIS A 99 7.03 13.85 3.18
CA HIS A 99 7.51 12.58 3.73
C HIS A 99 6.37 11.85 4.42
N LEU A 100 6.47 10.52 4.45
CA LEU A 100 5.60 9.70 5.27
C LEU A 100 6.05 9.85 6.73
N THR A 101 5.13 10.17 7.62
CA THR A 101 5.36 10.04 9.06
C THR A 101 4.99 8.64 9.55
#